data_AF-A0A1I1STG8-F1
#
_entry.id   AF-A0A1I1STG8-F1
#
_cell.length_a   1.000
_cell.length_b   1.000
_cell.length_c   1.000
_cell.angle_alpha   90.00
_cell.angle_beta   90.00
_cell.angle_gamma   90.00
#
_symmetry.space_group_name_H-M   'P 1'
#
loop_
_entity.id
_entity.type
_entity.pdbx_description
1 polymer ?
#
loop_
_entity_poly.entity_id
_entity_poly.type
_entity_poly.pdbx_seq_one_letter_code
_entity_poly.pdbx_strand_id
1 'polypeptide(L)'
;MSIRWHEPNCRQDHMIFDTLWEAEEWGCSISNDMYAGVFNGYTTPDEKVAYVLAFHLASIDQFHVHTDTVWLGDKMMYKVWVTPSI
;
A
#
# COMPACT_ATOMS: atom_id res chain seq x y z
N MET A 1 -5.88 18.72 -17.54
CA MET A 1 -5.45 17.37 -17.98
C MET A 1 -5.29 16.52 -16.73
N SER A 2 -6.27 15.70 -16.42
CA SER A 2 -6.20 14.75 -15.31
C SER A 2 -5.63 13.44 -15.85
N ILE A 3 -4.43 13.08 -15.40
CA ILE A 3 -3.92 11.72 -15.56
C ILE A 3 -4.97 10.84 -14.86
N ARG A 4 -5.71 10.05 -15.65
CA ARG A 4 -6.64 9.06 -15.13
C ARG A 4 -5.79 8.04 -14.40
N TRP A 5 -5.80 8.10 -13.06
CA TRP A 5 -5.44 6.96 -12.25
C TRP A 5 -6.26 5.78 -12.80
N HIS A 6 -5.58 4.74 -13.27
CA HIS A 6 -6.20 3.43 -13.37
C HIS A 6 -6.42 3.04 -11.91
N GLU A 7 -7.49 3.53 -11.26
CA GLU A 7 -7.69 3.27 -9.82
C GLU A 7 -7.85 1.75 -9.66
N PRO A 8 -6.83 1.03 -9.16
CA PRO A 8 -7.09 -0.27 -8.59
C PRO A 8 -8.07 0.01 -7.43
N ASN A 9 -8.93 -0.95 -7.09
CA ASN A 9 -9.72 -0.82 -5.86
C ASN A 9 -8.74 -0.52 -4.71
N CYS A 10 -8.71 0.72 -4.21
CA CYS A 10 -7.63 1.24 -3.37
C CYS A 10 -8.19 1.72 -2.05
N ARG A 11 -7.67 1.18 -0.95
CA ARG A 11 -8.04 1.60 0.40
C ARG A 11 -7.10 2.69 0.88
N GLN A 12 -7.63 3.74 1.48
CA GLN A 12 -6.85 4.81 2.09
C GLN A 12 -7.07 4.79 3.60
N ASP A 13 -5.97 4.91 4.34
CA ASP A 13 -5.99 5.08 5.79
C ASP A 13 -5.14 6.29 6.19
N HIS A 14 -5.38 6.80 7.40
CA HIS A 14 -4.69 7.95 7.97
C HIS A 14 -4.00 7.64 9.29
N MET A 15 -4.01 6.37 9.72
CA MET A 15 -3.34 5.92 10.91
C MET A 15 -1.81 6.01 10.76
N ILE A 16 -1.17 6.47 11.83
CA ILE A 16 0.28 6.58 11.96
C ILE A 16 0.64 5.83 13.23
N PHE A 17 1.60 4.92 13.13
CA PHE A 17 2.08 4.11 14.24
C PHE A 17 3.37 4.69 14.80
N ASP A 18 3.57 4.50 16.11
CA ASP A 18 4.76 4.99 16.80
C ASP A 18 5.95 4.06 16.54
N THR A 19 5.69 2.76 16.40
CA THR A 19 6.74 1.74 16.23
C THR A 19 6.66 1.03 14.89
N LEU A 20 7.80 0.48 14.44
CA LEU A 20 7.83 -0.39 13.26
C LEU A 20 7.04 -1.68 13.50
N TRP A 21 7.03 -2.19 14.72
CA TRP A 21 6.30 -3.42 15.07
C TRP A 21 4.78 -3.28 14.90
N GLU A 22 4.20 -2.15 15.33
CA GLU A 22 2.77 -1.89 15.10
C GLU A 22 2.46 -1.72 13.60
N ALA A 23 3.34 -1.03 12.87
CA ALA A 23 3.22 -0.89 11.43
C ALA A 23 3.38 -2.24 10.70
N GLU A 24 4.18 -3.15 11.23
CA GLU A 24 4.37 -4.51 10.73
C GLU A 24 3.09 -5.33 10.87
N GLU A 25 2.52 -5.38 12.08
CA GLU A 25 1.27 -6.08 12.35
C GLU A 25 0.13 -5.55 11.47
N TRP A 26 0.05 -4.23 11.32
CA TRP A 26 -0.92 -3.60 10.44
C TRP A 26 -0.68 -3.93 8.97
N GLY A 27 0.55 -3.78 8.48
CA GLY A 27 0.92 -4.08 7.09
C GLY A 27 0.68 -5.54 6.73
N CYS A 28 0.93 -6.47 7.65
CA CYS A 28 0.61 -7.89 7.48
C CYS A 28 -0.90 -8.11 7.30
N SER A 29 -1.73 -7.48 8.13
CA SER A 29 -3.20 -7.56 8.00
C SER A 29 -3.67 -7.03 6.63
N ILE A 30 -3.15 -5.89 6.18
CA ILE A 30 -3.47 -5.31 4.87
C ILE A 30 -3.00 -6.21 3.72
N SER A 31 -1.83 -6.82 3.85
CA SER A 31 -1.31 -7.73 2.82
C SER A 31 -2.21 -8.95 2.60
N ASN A 32 -2.85 -9.46 3.66
CA ASN A 32 -3.80 -10.56 3.57
C ASN A 32 -5.08 -10.16 2.83
N ASP A 33 -5.61 -8.96 3.10
CA ASP A 33 -6.77 -8.42 2.38
C ASP A 33 -6.47 -8.24 0.88
N MET A 34 -5.24 -7.78 0.57
CA MET A 34 -4.79 -7.63 -0.82
C MET A 34 -4.60 -8.98 -1.50
N TYR A 35 -4.04 -9.97 -0.80
CA TYR A 35 -3.92 -11.33 -1.31
C TYR A 35 -5.28 -11.99 -1.57
N ALA A 36 -6.27 -11.72 -0.71
CA ALA A 36 -7.65 -12.16 -0.89
C ALA A 36 -8.40 -11.39 -2.00
N GLY A 37 -7.79 -10.38 -2.62
CA GLY A 37 -8.39 -9.59 -3.69
C GLY A 37 -9.48 -8.63 -3.23
N VAL A 38 -9.52 -8.28 -1.93
CA VAL A 38 -10.49 -7.30 -1.39
C VAL A 38 -10.23 -5.93 -1.99
N PHE A 39 -8.96 -5.55 -2.12
CA PHE A 39 -8.49 -4.35 -2.77
C PHE A 39 -7.08 -4.59 -3.33
N ASN A 40 -6.71 -3.87 -4.39
CA ASN A 40 -5.45 -4.05 -5.10
C ASN A 40 -4.42 -2.97 -4.76
N GLY A 41 -4.79 -1.95 -3.98
CA GLY A 41 -3.84 -0.96 -3.51
C GLY A 41 -4.22 -0.33 -2.18
N TYR A 42 -3.23 0.26 -1.55
CA TYR A 42 -3.29 0.84 -0.23
C TYR A 42 -2.54 2.16 -0.21
N THR A 43 -3.14 3.17 0.41
CA THR A 43 -2.54 4.50 0.59
C THR A 43 -2.49 4.84 2.08
N THR A 44 -1.32 5.26 2.55
CA THR A 44 -1.08 5.60 3.96
C THR A 44 -0.16 6.82 4.09
N PRO A 45 -0.34 7.68 5.12
CA PRO A 45 0.64 8.69 5.47
C PRO A 45 1.86 8.11 6.22
N ASP A 46 1.80 6.86 6.67
CA ASP A 46 2.88 6.22 7.43
C ASP A 46 3.84 5.47 6.50
N GLU A 47 5.07 5.97 6.40
CA GLU A 47 6.15 5.36 5.61
C GLU A 47 6.48 3.93 6.06
N LYS A 48 6.35 3.64 7.36
CA LYS A 48 6.70 2.33 7.94
C LYS A 48 5.74 1.26 7.42
N VAL A 49 4.45 1.59 7.40
CA VAL A 49 3.40 0.71 6.85
C VAL A 49 3.64 0.48 5.37
N ALA A 50 3.97 1.52 4.60
CA ALA A 50 4.24 1.39 3.18
C ALA A 50 5.45 0.48 2.90
N TYR A 51 6.52 0.62 3.68
CA TYR A 51 7.72 -0.22 3.57
C TYR A 51 7.44 -1.69 3.86
N VAL A 52 6.80 -1.97 5.01
CA VAL A 52 6.39 -3.32 5.41
C VAL A 52 5.52 -3.95 4.32
N LEU A 53 4.48 -3.23 3.89
CA LEU A 53 3.52 -3.73 2.93
C LEU A 53 4.18 -4.04 1.58
N ALA A 54 5.02 -3.15 1.08
CA ALA A 54 5.74 -3.35 -0.17
C ALA A 54 6.64 -4.60 -0.10
N PHE A 55 7.36 -4.80 1.02
CA PHE A 55 8.22 -5.95 1.21
C PHE A 55 7.44 -7.27 1.27
N HIS A 56 6.34 -7.33 2.02
CA HIS A 56 5.50 -8.54 2.09
C HIS A 56 4.87 -8.88 0.75
N LEU A 57 4.30 -7.91 0.05
CA LEU A 57 3.67 -8.14 -1.25
C LEU A 57 4.69 -8.57 -2.30
N ALA A 58 5.92 -8.05 -2.25
CA ALA A 58 6.98 -8.42 -3.18
C ALA A 58 7.51 -9.84 -2.96
N SER A 59 7.22 -10.43 -1.79
CA SER A 59 7.54 -11.82 -1.48
C SER A 59 6.50 -12.80 -2.04
N ILE A 60 5.43 -12.31 -2.68
CA ILE A 60 4.37 -13.12 -3.27
C ILE A 60 4.56 -13.15 -4.79
N ASP A 61 4.94 -14.32 -5.33
CA ASP A 61 5.26 -14.49 -6.76
C ASP A 61 4.11 -14.09 -7.71
N GLN A 62 2.87 -14.11 -7.22
CA GLN A 62 1.65 -13.77 -7.98
C GLN A 62 1.47 -12.26 -8.19
N PHE A 63 2.27 -11.42 -7.52
CA PHE A 63 2.11 -9.97 -7.56
C PHE A 63 3.36 -9.24 -8.06
N HIS A 64 3.14 -8.30 -8.97
CA HIS A 64 4.06 -7.20 -9.22
C HIS A 64 3.67 -6.02 -8.35
N VAL A 65 4.56 -5.64 -7.44
CA VAL A 65 4.38 -4.51 -6.53
C VAL A 65 4.83 -3.22 -7.20
N HIS A 66 4.00 -2.19 -7.07
CA HIS A 66 4.28 -0.83 -7.49
C HIS A 66 4.15 0.10 -6.30
N THR A 67 5.01 1.11 -6.26
CA THR A 67 5.00 2.12 -5.20
C THR A 67 5.09 3.51 -5.80
N ASP A 68 4.39 4.47 -5.21
CA ASP A 68 4.47 5.89 -5.56
C ASP A 68 4.23 6.75 -4.32
N THR A 69 4.61 8.03 -4.42
CA THR A 69 4.45 9.00 -3.35
C THR A 69 3.81 10.26 -3.89
N VAL A 70 2.72 10.69 -3.25
CA VAL A 70 1.99 11.90 -3.63
C VAL A 70 1.94 12.86 -2.46
N TRP A 71 2.26 14.12 -2.72
CA TRP A 71 2.01 15.21 -1.78
C TRP A 71 0.53 15.58 -1.80
N LEU A 72 -0.13 15.42 -0.66
CA LEU A 72 -1.53 15.81 -0.46
C LEU A 72 -1.57 16.95 0.55
N GLY A 73 -1.50 18.19 0.05
CA GLY A 73 -1.30 19.37 0.88
C GLY A 73 0.09 19.34 1.52
N ASP A 74 0.14 19.32 2.86
CA ASP A 74 1.37 19.32 3.65
C ASP A 74 1.78 17.92 4.14
N LYS A 75 1.11 16.88 3.65
CA LYS A 75 1.38 15.48 4.03
C LYS A 75 1.83 14.67 2.82
N MET A 76 2.89 13.89 3.01
CA MET A 76 3.34 12.89 2.05
C MET A 76 2.47 11.63 2.22
N MET A 77 1.86 11.18 1.15
CA MET A 77 1.05 9.96 1.11
C MET A 77 1.79 8.90 0.29
N TYR A 78 1.98 7.74 0.87
CA TYR A 78 2.62 6.58 0.26
C TYR A 78 1.55 5.68 -0.33
N LYS A 79 1.70 5.34 -1.61
CA LYS A 79 0.82 4.47 -2.37
C LYS A 79 1.54 3.18 -2.69
N VAL A 80 0.91 2.05 -2.37
CA VAL A 80 1.40 0.71 -2.72
C VAL A 80 0.27 -0.03 -3.40
N TRP A 81 0.49 -0.61 -4.57
CA TRP A 81 -0.51 -1.43 -5.25
C TRP A 81 0.13 -2.60 -5.97
N VAL A 82 -0.69 -3.61 -6.27
CA VAL A 82 -0.26 -4.82 -6.95
C VAL A 82 -0.97 -4.99 -8.28
N THR A 83 -0.26 -5.60 -9.22
CA THR A 83 -0.83 -6.12 -10.46
C THR A 83 -0.49 -7.61 -10.57
N PRO A 84 -1.36 -8.46 -11.15
CA PRO A 84 -1.07 -9.87 -11.32
C PRO A 84 0.23 -10.10 -12.12
N SER A 85 1.08 -11.00 -11.64
CA SER A 85 2.19 -11.56 -12.42
C SER A 85 1.59 -12.52 -13.45
N ILE A 86 1.67 -12.15 -14.72
CA ILE A 86 1.12 -12.93 -15.86
C ILE A 86 1.89 -14.24 -16.03
#